data_AF-A0A956B099-F1
#
_entry.id   AF-A0A956B099-F1
#
_cell.length_a   1.000
_cell.length_b   1.000
_cell.length_c   1.000
_cell.angle_alpha   90.00
_cell.angle_beta   90.00
_cell.angle_gamma   90.00
#
_symmetry.space_group_name_H-M   'P 1'
#
loop_
_entity.id
_entity.type
_entity.pdbx_description
1 polymer ?
#
loop_
_entity_poly.entity_id
_entity_poly.type
_entity_poly.pdbx_seq_one_letter_code
_entity_poly.pdbx_strand_id
1 'polypeptide(L)' 'MGRLGPLKWIALIAIVALLTYEYLGKRSGPAVGEAAPDFTVPTWGQGEFTLSEHKGKIIVLDFWAT' A
#
# COMPACT_ATOMS: atom_id res chain seq x y z
N MET A 1 32.83 13.26 -27.52
CA MET A 1 31.97 13.05 -26.34
C MET A 1 32.81 13.23 -25.07
N GLY A 2 32.58 14.28 -24.27
CA GLY A 2 33.32 14.49 -23.01
C GLY A 2 32.87 13.51 -21.93
N ARG A 3 33.81 12.74 -21.36
CA ARG A 3 33.55 11.75 -20.30
C ARG A 3 33.03 12.48 -19.05
N LEU A 4 31.78 12.27 -18.70
CA LEU A 4 31.15 12.87 -17.51
C LEU A 4 31.86 12.37 -16.24
N GLY A 5 32.26 13.30 -15.36
CA GLY A 5 32.93 12.99 -14.10
C GLY A 5 32.00 12.32 -13.08
N PRO A 6 32.57 11.64 -12.06
CA PRO A 6 31.82 10.82 -11.11
C PRO A 6 30.75 11.59 -10.32
N LEU A 7 30.98 12.88 -10.06
CA LEU A 7 30.05 13.72 -9.31
C LEU A 7 28.68 13.87 -10.00
N LYS A 8 28.66 13.93 -11.34
CA LYS A 8 27.41 14.05 -12.10
C LYS A 8 26.59 12.76 -12.05
N TRP A 9 27.26 11.61 -12.03
CA TRP A 9 26.60 10.32 -11.89
C TRP A 9 26.03 10.13 -10.48
N ILE A 10 26.75 10.56 -9.45
CA ILE A 10 26.24 10.53 -8.07
C ILE A 10 25.01 11.42 -7.94
N ALA A 11 25.04 12.64 -8.48
CA ALA A 11 23.89 13.54 -8.47
C ALA A 11 22.69 12.95 -9.23
N LEU A 12 22.93 12.33 -10.39
CA LEU A 12 21.88 11.68 -11.17
C LEU A 12 21.25 10.51 -10.40
N ILE A 13 22.06 9.65 -9.77
CA ILE A 13 21.57 8.53 -8.97
C ILE A 13 20.77 9.03 -7.76
N ALA A 14 21.24 10.08 -7.07
CA ALA A 14 20.52 10.65 -5.94
C ALA A 14 19.16 11.23 -6.34
N ILE A 15 19.07 11.91 -7.51
CA ILE A 15 17.81 12.42 -8.04
C ILE A 15 16.87 11.27 -8.41
N VAL A 16 17.37 10.23 -9.09
CA VAL A 16 16.56 9.06 -9.44
C VAL A 16 16.06 8.34 -8.18
N ALA A 17 16.91 8.17 -7.16
CA ALA A 17 16.54 7.56 -5.89
C ALA A 17 15.45 8.39 -5.17
N LEU A 18 15.59 9.72 -5.13
CA LEU A 18 14.59 10.61 -4.53
C LEU A 18 13.23 10.52 -5.25
N LEU A 19 13.25 10.54 -6.59
CA LEU A 19 12.03 10.48 -7.41
C LEU A 19 11.33 9.11 -7.35
N THR A 20 12.07 8.04 -7.07
CA THR A 20 11.54 6.68 -7.03
C THR A 20 11.25 6.16 -5.62
N TYR A 21 11.69 6.88 -4.58
CA TYR A 21 11.54 6.47 -3.19
C TYR A 21 10.09 6.19 -2.80
N GLU A 22 9.17 7.07 -3.21
CA GLU A 22 7.73 6.88 -2.95
C GLU A 22 7.15 5.69 -3.74
N TYR A 23 7.66 5.43 -4.95
CA TYR A 23 7.25 4.28 -5.76
C TYR A 23 7.68 2.94 -5.14
N LEU A 24 8.86 2.89 -4.53
CA LEU A 24 9.34 1.72 -3.80
C LEU A 24 8.60 1.51 -2.46
N GLY A 25 8.10 2.59 -1.85
CA GLY A 25 7.40 2.55 -0.56
C GLY A 25 5.90 2.21 -0.64
N LYS A 26 5.29 2.27 -1.82
CA LYS A 26 3.83 2.11 -1.98
C LYS A 26 3.44 0.63 -2.11
N ARG A 27 3.37 -0.07 -0.98
CA ARG A 27 2.81 -1.43 -0.93
C ARG A 27 1.32 -1.40 -1.25
N SER A 28 0.91 -2.20 -2.23
CA SER A 28 -0.45 -2.31 -2.74
C SER A 28 -1.22 -3.32 -1.88
N GLY A 29 -1.81 -2.87 -0.76
CA GLY A 29 -2.66 -3.70 0.10
C GLY A 29 -1.98 -4.95 0.72
N PRO A 30 -2.72 -5.73 1.53
CA PRO A 30 -2.25 -7.02 2.01
C PRO A 30 -2.19 -8.05 0.87
N ALA A 31 -1.17 -8.92 0.88
CA ALA A 31 -1.03 -9.98 -0.10
C ALA A 31 -1.91 -11.21 0.22
N VAL A 32 -2.18 -12.04 -0.78
CA VAL A 32 -2.91 -13.31 -0.57
C VAL A 32 -2.12 -14.21 0.38
N GLY A 33 -2.80 -14.72 1.41
CA GLY A 33 -2.20 -15.57 2.44
C GLY A 33 -1.64 -14.81 3.64
N GLU A 34 -1.51 -13.47 3.55
CA GLU A 34 -1.27 -12.65 4.72
C GLU A 34 -2.54 -12.55 5.57
N ALA A 35 -2.36 -12.32 6.88
CA ALA A 35 -3.49 -12.04 7.75
C ALA A 35 -4.17 -10.75 7.28
N ALA A 36 -5.48 -10.82 7.05
CA ALA A 36 -6.29 -9.63 6.78
C ALA A 36 -6.15 -8.64 7.95
N PRO A 37 -5.79 -7.36 7.70
CA PRO A 37 -5.74 -6.34 8.73
C PRO A 37 -7.10 -6.20 9.40
N ASP A 38 -7.11 -6.00 10.71
CA ASP A 38 -8.35 -5.69 11.41
C ASP A 38 -8.83 -4.28 11.01
N PHE A 39 -10.15 -4.11 10.97
CA PHE A 39 -10.77 -2.83 10.67
C PHE A 39 -12.13 -2.76 11.35
N THR A 40 -12.53 -1.52 11.66
CA THR A 40 -13.88 -1.18 12.09
C THR A 40 -14.44 -0.13 11.13
N VAL A 41 -15.61 -0.39 10.56
CA VAL A 41 -16.27 0.52 9.62
C VAL A 41 -17.76 0.65 9.94
N PRO A 42 -18.36 1.83 9.72
CA PRO A 42 -19.81 1.95 9.80
C PRO A 42 -20.45 1.13 8.67
N THR A 43 -21.53 0.44 8.99
CA THR A 43 -22.35 -0.22 7.96
C THR A 43 -23.56 0.64 7.62
N TRP A 44 -24.15 0.42 6.45
CA TRP A 44 -25.33 1.15 6.04
C TRP A 44 -26.54 0.80 6.93
N GLY A 45 -26.91 1.71 7.83
CA GLY A 45 -28.07 1.57 8.72
C GLY A 45 -27.93 0.54 9.85
N GLN A 46 -26.77 -0.11 10.00
CA GLN A 46 -26.57 -1.19 10.99
C GLN A 46 -25.28 -1.01 11.81
N GLY A 47 -25.13 0.11 12.52
CA GLY A 47 -24.03 0.30 13.47
C GLY A 47 -22.64 0.14 12.85
N GLU A 48 -21.73 -0.54 13.55
CA GLU A 48 -20.36 -0.78 13.11
C GLU A 48 -20.10 -2.27 12.83
N PHE A 49 -19.16 -2.53 11.93
CA PHE A 49 -18.63 -3.85 11.65
C PHE A 49 -17.15 -3.88 12.01
N THR A 50 -16.74 -4.80 12.90
CA THR A 50 -15.34 -5.08 13.24
C THR A 50 -14.95 -6.49 12.76
N LEU A 51 -13.88 -6.61 11.96
CA LEU A 51 -13.49 -7.90 11.38
C LEU A 51 -13.10 -8.94 12.44
N SER A 52 -12.38 -8.53 13.49
CA SER A 52 -11.95 -9.45 14.56
C SER A 52 -13.08 -10.06 15.38
N GLU A 53 -14.26 -9.47 15.40
CA GLU A 53 -15.45 -10.04 16.04
C GLU A 53 -16.04 -11.24 15.27
N HIS A 54 -15.60 -11.45 14.03
CA HIS A 54 -16.15 -12.44 13.10
C HIS A 54 -15.18 -13.61 12.82
N LYS A 55 -14.19 -13.85 13.70
CA LYS A 55 -13.23 -14.96 13.54
C LYS A 55 -13.92 -16.32 13.42
N GLY A 56 -13.38 -17.18 12.55
CA GLY A 56 -13.93 -18.51 12.25
C GLY A 56 -14.97 -18.52 11.12
N LYS A 57 -15.37 -17.37 10.60
CA LYS A 57 -16.25 -17.25 9.43
C LYS A 57 -15.45 -16.91 8.17
N ILE A 58 -15.91 -17.38 7.02
CA ILE A 58 -15.42 -16.91 5.71
C ILE A 58 -16.12 -15.59 5.41
N ILE A 59 -15.35 -14.53 5.16
CA ILE A 59 -15.85 -13.18 4.86
C ILE A 59 -15.37 -12.77 3.48
N VAL A 60 -16.27 -12.24 2.66
CA VAL A 60 -15.98 -11.67 1.33
C VAL A 60 -16.28 -10.17 1.40
N LEU A 61 -15.28 -9.34 1.09
CA LEU A 61 -15.45 -7.89 0.99
C LEU A 61 -15.65 -7.51 -0.47
N ASP A 62 -16.71 -6.74 -0.73
CA ASP A 62 -16.98 -6.13 -2.02
C ASP A 62 -16.83 -4.61 -1.91
N PHE A 63 -15.93 -4.04 -2.72
CA PHE A 63 -15.63 -2.60 -2.71
C PHE A 63 -16.34 -1.94 -3.89
N TRP A 64 -17.37 -1.14 -3.59
CA TRP A 64 -18.12 -0.40 -4.59
C TRP A 64 -18.21 1.09 -4.21
N ALA A 65 -18.37 1.94 -5.21
CA ALA A 65 -18.61 3.38 -5.07
C ALA A 65 -19.57 3.82 -6.19
N THR A 66 -20.39 4.84 -5.93
CA THR A 66 -21.34 5.45 -6.89
C THR A 66 -20.96 6.88 -7.20
#